data_AF-A0A9P4S3S9-F1
#
_entry.id   AF-A0A9P4S3S9-F1
#
_cell.length_a   1.000
_cell.length_b   1.000
_cell.length_c   1.000
_cell.angle_alpha   90.00
_cell.angle_beta   90.00
_cell.angle_gamma   90.00
#
_symmetry.space_group_name_H-M   'P 1'
#
loop_
_entity.id
_entity.type
_entity.pdbx_description
1 polymer ?
#
loop_
_entity_poly.entity_id
_entity_poly.type
_entity_poly.pdbx_seq_one_letter_code
_entity_poly.pdbx_strand_id
1 'polypeptide(L)'
;MPLISKVNLNQKVLANFKRDSERFMTLAPEGNLQGLLQKYSRIYAAAIERRKERNPEDGERNVERPTPPIKSETCLGIIRRPFAQEVHEALGFEGHETLDIAGPQSVLDKGKKLHNYGTTVTLIDRNVVVKAGCDLDLAEALMMDHISQNTHDIPLLKHLGSVTSQRMTYIFMSSIPGKSLREPWPTLEKEQKLALRDQLSQIFRL
;
A
#
# COMPACT_ATOMS: atom_id res chain seq x y z
N MET A 1 -23.54 -25.61 11.89
CA MET A 1 -23.90 -24.19 12.15
C MET A 1 -22.89 -23.30 11.45
N PRO A 2 -23.28 -22.34 10.60
CA PRO A 2 -22.32 -21.56 9.84
C PRO A 2 -21.76 -20.41 10.68
N LEU A 3 -20.43 -20.33 10.74
CA LEU A 3 -19.66 -19.23 11.31
C LEU A 3 -19.86 -17.99 10.42
N ILE A 4 -20.63 -17.01 10.90
CA ILE A 4 -20.75 -15.71 10.26
C ILE A 4 -19.41 -14.98 10.46
N SER A 5 -18.59 -14.96 9.42
CA SER A 5 -17.38 -14.13 9.39
C SER A 5 -17.78 -12.66 9.43
N LYS A 6 -17.28 -11.92 10.42
CA LYS A 6 -17.39 -10.47 10.47
C LYS A 6 -16.53 -9.88 9.36
N VAL A 7 -17.07 -9.83 8.14
CA VAL A 7 -16.43 -9.17 7.00
C VAL A 7 -16.24 -7.70 7.36
N ASN A 8 -14.98 -7.24 7.33
CA ASN A 8 -14.63 -5.86 7.58
C ASN A 8 -15.36 -4.95 6.57
N LEU A 9 -16.06 -3.93 7.05
CA LEU A 9 -16.84 -2.99 6.21
C LEU A 9 -15.99 -2.42 5.06
N ASN A 10 -14.69 -2.21 5.28
CA ASN A 10 -13.76 -1.75 4.26
C ASN A 10 -13.55 -2.79 3.14
N GLN A 11 -13.44 -4.08 3.47
CA GLN A 11 -13.31 -5.16 2.48
C GLN A 11 -14.58 -5.32 1.66
N LYS A 12 -15.76 -5.19 2.28
CA LYS A 12 -17.04 -5.25 1.57
C LYS A 12 -17.21 -4.08 0.61
N VAL A 13 -16.81 -2.88 1.02
CA VAL A 13 -16.84 -1.68 0.16
C VAL A 13 -15.85 -1.82 -0.99
N LEU A 14 -14.62 -2.30 -0.75
CA LEU A 14 -13.63 -2.53 -1.81
C LEU A 14 -14.09 -3.60 -2.81
N ALA A 15 -14.64 -4.72 -2.34
CA ALA A 15 -15.14 -5.79 -3.20
C ALA A 15 -16.32 -5.33 -4.06
N ASN A 16 -17.19 -4.47 -3.52
CA ASN A 16 -18.28 -3.88 -4.28
C ASN A 16 -17.76 -2.84 -5.30
N PHE A 17 -16.75 -2.04 -4.95
CA PHE A 17 -16.12 -1.12 -5.89
C PHE A 17 -15.51 -1.87 -7.07
N LYS A 18 -14.74 -2.92 -6.80
CA LYS A 18 -14.10 -3.75 -7.84
C LYS A 18 -15.13 -4.40 -8.78
N ARG A 19 -16.21 -4.94 -8.21
CA ARG A 19 -17.31 -5.51 -9.01
C ARG A 19 -18.01 -4.45 -9.85
N ASP A 20 -18.29 -3.27 -9.27
CA ASP A 20 -18.94 -2.17 -9.98
C ASP A 20 -18.03 -1.60 -11.09
N SER A 21 -16.72 -1.52 -10.87
CA SER A 21 -15.74 -1.07 -11.88
C SER A 21 -15.57 -2.07 -13.02
N GLU A 22 -15.52 -3.37 -12.72
CA GLU A 22 -15.45 -4.43 -13.75
C GLU A 22 -16.72 -4.43 -14.61
N ARG A 23 -17.91 -4.28 -14.00
CA ARG A 23 -19.16 -4.12 -14.74
C ARG A 23 -19.19 -2.85 -15.58
N PHE A 24 -18.66 -1.75 -15.06
CA PHE A 24 -18.60 -0.47 -15.77
C PHE A 24 -17.75 -0.57 -17.05
N MET A 25 -16.56 -1.18 -16.96
CA MET A 25 -15.67 -1.40 -18.12
C MET A 25 -16.29 -2.35 -19.17
N THR A 26 -17.22 -3.21 -18.76
CA THR A 26 -17.79 -4.25 -19.64
C THR A 26 -19.10 -3.80 -20.32
N LEU A 27 -19.91 -2.96 -19.67
CA LEU A 27 -21.30 -2.69 -20.10
C LEU A 27 -21.57 -1.24 -20.49
N ALA A 28 -20.67 -0.30 -20.21
CA ALA A 28 -20.87 1.11 -20.55
C ALA A 28 -19.51 1.83 -20.75
N PRO A 29 -18.82 1.63 -21.88
CA PRO A 29 -17.56 2.33 -22.18
C PRO A 29 -17.70 3.86 -22.26
N GLU A 30 -18.92 4.37 -22.47
CA GLU A 30 -19.29 5.80 -22.45
C GLU A 30 -19.73 6.29 -21.05
N GLY A 31 -19.58 5.47 -20.02
CA GLY A 31 -20.08 5.75 -18.67
C GLY A 31 -19.35 6.91 -17.98
N ASN A 32 -20.07 7.64 -17.13
CA ASN A 32 -19.51 8.72 -16.34
C ASN A 32 -18.73 8.20 -15.12
N LEU A 33 -17.43 7.96 -15.29
CA LEU A 33 -16.48 7.52 -14.25
C LEU A 33 -16.50 8.45 -13.03
N GLN A 34 -16.78 9.73 -13.23
CA GLN A 34 -16.91 10.72 -12.17
C GLN A 34 -18.07 10.39 -11.21
N GLY A 35 -19.17 9.83 -11.73
CA GLY A 35 -20.30 9.38 -10.92
C GLY A 35 -19.95 8.18 -10.02
N LEU A 36 -19.16 7.25 -10.54
CA LEU A 36 -18.67 6.09 -9.77
C LEU A 36 -17.71 6.56 -8.65
N LEU A 37 -16.77 7.46 -8.98
CA LEU A 37 -15.84 8.03 -8.02
C LEU A 37 -16.55 8.86 -6.94
N GLN A 38 -17.54 9.68 -7.31
CA GLN A 38 -18.35 10.44 -6.34
C GLN A 38 -19.17 9.53 -5.42
N LYS A 39 -19.77 8.45 -5.95
CA LYS A 39 -20.51 7.46 -5.17
C LYS A 39 -19.63 6.88 -4.07
N TYR A 40 -18.44 6.40 -4.43
CA TYR A 40 -17.56 5.73 -3.47
C TYR A 40 -16.82 6.69 -2.54
N SER A 41 -16.54 7.93 -2.96
CA SER A 41 -16.06 9.01 -2.08
C SER A 41 -17.04 9.30 -0.94
N ARG A 42 -18.35 9.39 -1.23
CA ARG A 42 -19.40 9.60 -0.22
C ARG A 42 -19.54 8.42 0.74
N ILE A 43 -19.46 7.20 0.23
CA ILE A 43 -19.50 5.98 1.07
C ILE A 43 -18.30 5.95 2.02
N TYR A 44 -17.13 6.35 1.54
CA TYR A 44 -15.91 6.39 2.34
C TYR A 44 -15.97 7.44 3.44
N ALA A 45 -16.40 8.67 3.11
CA ALA A 45 -16.58 9.75 4.08
C ALA A 45 -17.59 9.35 5.19
N ALA A 46 -18.73 8.75 4.83
CA ALA A 46 -19.71 8.28 5.81
C ALA A 46 -19.19 7.16 6.72
N ALA A 47 -18.31 6.29 6.21
CA ALA A 47 -17.69 5.23 7.02
C ALA A 47 -16.64 5.78 8.01
N ILE A 48 -15.96 6.87 7.66
CA ILE A 48 -15.03 7.59 8.54
C ILE A 48 -15.80 8.24 9.71
N GLU A 49 -16.91 8.94 9.42
CA GLU A 49 -17.72 9.60 10.46
C GLU A 49 -18.37 8.61 11.43
N ARG A 50 -18.93 7.50 10.92
CA ARG A 50 -19.48 6.39 11.77
C ARG A 50 -18.44 5.69 12.66
N ARG A 51 -17.15 5.92 12.43
CA ARG A 51 -16.06 5.40 13.28
C ARG A 51 -15.62 6.42 14.33
N LYS A 52 -15.72 7.72 14.04
CA LYS A 52 -15.48 8.78 15.03
C LYS A 52 -16.57 8.80 16.11
N GLU A 53 -17.80 8.41 15.75
CA GLU A 53 -18.93 8.31 16.69
C GLU A 53 -18.88 7.07 17.62
N ARG A 54 -17.93 6.14 17.40
CA ARG A 54 -17.70 5.03 18.34
C ARG A 54 -16.71 5.46 19.42
N ASN A 55 -17.24 5.83 20.57
CA ASN A 55 -16.48 6.20 21.78
C ASN A 55 -15.61 5.02 22.28
N PRO A 56 -14.45 5.26 22.92
CA PRO A 56 -13.47 4.22 23.26
C PRO A 56 -13.70 3.48 24.60
N GLU A 57 -14.88 3.52 25.21
CA GLU A 57 -15.08 3.00 26.58
C GLU A 57 -15.70 1.60 26.73
N ASP A 58 -15.87 0.80 25.67
CA ASP A 58 -16.27 -0.61 25.84
C ASP A 58 -15.05 -1.53 25.91
N GLY A 59 -14.38 -1.46 27.06
CA GLY A 59 -13.30 -2.36 27.47
C GLY A 59 -13.79 -3.72 27.99
N GLU A 60 -12.90 -4.70 27.81
CA GLU A 60 -12.71 -5.87 28.68
C GLU A 60 -13.81 -6.95 28.78
N ARG A 61 -13.56 -8.04 28.05
CA ARG A 61 -13.33 -9.38 28.62
C ARG A 61 -13.00 -10.36 27.49
N ASN A 62 -11.78 -10.89 27.47
CA ASN A 62 -11.59 -12.27 27.02
C ASN A 62 -10.34 -12.88 27.65
N VAL A 63 -10.62 -13.90 28.43
CA VAL A 63 -9.71 -14.80 29.15
C VAL A 63 -8.78 -15.50 28.16
N GLU A 64 -7.48 -15.50 28.47
CA GLU A 64 -6.47 -16.32 27.79
C GLU A 64 -6.89 -17.79 27.75
N ARG A 65 -6.93 -18.38 26.55
CA ARG A 65 -6.86 -19.83 26.38
C ARG A 65 -5.53 -20.21 25.74
N PRO A 66 -4.88 -21.28 26.22
CA PRO A 66 -3.62 -21.73 25.64
C PRO A 66 -3.87 -22.23 24.22
N THR A 67 -3.15 -21.65 23.26
CA THR A 67 -3.20 -22.03 21.85
C THR A 67 -2.36 -23.31 21.67
N PRO A 68 -2.87 -24.36 21.00
CA PRO A 68 -2.07 -25.54 20.72
C PRO A 68 -0.94 -25.20 19.73
N PRO A 69 0.18 -25.95 19.74
CA PRO A 69 1.34 -25.63 18.93
C PRO A 69 0.99 -25.80 17.44
N ILE A 70 1.01 -24.67 16.72
CA ILE A 70 0.88 -24.65 15.27
C ILE A 70 2.15 -25.26 14.71
N LYS A 71 2.03 -26.45 14.12
CA LYS A 71 3.09 -27.05 13.30
C LYS A 71 3.35 -26.09 12.14
N SER A 72 4.59 -25.61 12.05
CA SER A 72 5.08 -24.68 11.04
C SER A 72 5.14 -25.36 9.67
N GLU A 73 4.05 -25.29 8.90
CA GLU A 73 4.14 -25.43 7.45
C GLU A 73 4.77 -24.15 6.91
N THR A 74 6.05 -24.21 6.55
CA THR A 74 6.75 -23.18 5.79
C THR A 74 6.01 -22.93 4.48
N CYS A 75 5.17 -21.90 4.47
CA CYS A 75 4.59 -21.40 3.23
C CYS A 75 5.73 -20.74 2.43
N LEU A 76 5.90 -21.10 1.18
CA LEU A 76 6.87 -20.45 0.29
C LEU A 76 6.20 -19.23 -0.36
N GLY A 77 6.80 -18.04 -0.22
CA GLY A 77 6.33 -16.84 -0.91
C GLY A 77 6.54 -16.98 -2.42
N ILE A 78 5.58 -16.52 -3.24
CA ILE A 78 5.71 -16.48 -4.69
C ILE A 78 6.42 -15.17 -5.05
N ILE A 79 7.69 -15.27 -5.45
CA ILE A 79 8.45 -14.14 -6.00
C ILE A 79 7.80 -13.75 -7.32
N ARG A 80 7.33 -12.51 -7.41
CA ARG A 80 6.69 -11.95 -8.61
C ARG A 80 7.70 -11.19 -9.47
N ARG A 81 8.68 -10.58 -8.82
CA ARG A 81 9.90 -10.06 -9.43
C ARG A 81 11.10 -10.30 -8.51
N PRO A 82 12.25 -10.74 -9.04
CA PRO A 82 13.47 -10.88 -8.25
C PRO A 82 13.82 -9.58 -7.51
N PHE A 83 14.40 -9.72 -6.33
CA PHE A 83 14.82 -8.58 -5.54
C PHE A 83 16.12 -7.98 -6.09
N ALA A 84 16.21 -6.66 -6.04
CA ALA A 84 17.45 -5.95 -6.24
C ALA A 84 18.40 -6.20 -5.05
N GLN A 85 19.70 -5.97 -5.26
CA GLN A 85 20.73 -6.21 -4.25
C GLN A 85 20.46 -5.44 -2.95
N GLU A 86 19.96 -4.21 -3.05
CA GLU A 86 19.62 -3.35 -1.92
C GLU A 86 18.55 -3.98 -1.01
N VAL A 87 17.64 -4.75 -1.59
CA VAL A 87 16.60 -5.46 -0.83
C VAL A 87 17.18 -6.72 -0.16
N HIS A 88 18.11 -7.41 -0.81
CA HIS A 88 18.83 -8.51 -0.16
C HIS A 88 19.64 -8.02 1.05
N GLU A 89 20.34 -6.90 0.92
CA GLU A 89 21.09 -6.26 2.01
C GLU A 89 20.15 -5.79 3.13
N ALA A 90 19.06 -5.09 2.79
CA ALA A 90 18.10 -4.59 3.77
C ALA A 90 17.36 -5.71 4.54
N LEU A 91 17.18 -6.87 3.92
CA LEU A 91 16.53 -8.03 4.54
C LEU A 91 17.54 -8.98 5.21
N GLY A 92 18.85 -8.75 5.05
CA GLY A 92 19.90 -9.58 5.64
C GLY A 92 19.99 -10.99 5.04
N PHE A 93 19.68 -11.15 3.75
CA PHE A 93 19.75 -12.44 3.07
C PHE A 93 21.18 -12.76 2.60
N GLU A 94 21.76 -13.82 3.14
CA GLU A 94 22.94 -14.48 2.57
C GLU A 94 22.49 -15.64 1.65
N GLY A 95 22.25 -15.35 0.37
CA GLY A 95 22.13 -16.38 -0.68
C GLY A 95 20.77 -17.07 -0.89
N HIS A 96 20.44 -17.25 -2.18
CA HIS A 96 19.36 -18.03 -2.80
C HIS A 96 17.88 -17.69 -2.50
N GLU A 97 17.26 -17.01 -3.49
CA GLU A 97 15.96 -17.21 -4.19
C GLU A 97 14.69 -17.70 -3.47
N THR A 98 14.69 -18.10 -2.21
CA THR A 98 13.49 -18.52 -1.49
C THR A 98 13.32 -17.69 -0.23
N LEU A 99 12.34 -16.78 -0.28
CA LEU A 99 11.98 -15.93 0.83
C LEU A 99 11.15 -16.73 1.84
N ASP A 100 11.73 -17.07 2.98
CA ASP A 100 10.94 -17.46 4.14
C ASP A 100 10.10 -16.24 4.57
N ILE A 101 8.78 -16.40 4.62
CA ILE A 101 7.81 -15.30 4.80
C ILE A 101 7.95 -14.66 6.20
N ALA A 102 8.59 -15.35 7.14
CA ALA A 102 8.98 -14.75 8.41
C ALA A 102 9.93 -13.54 8.21
N GLY A 103 10.74 -13.55 7.15
CA GLY A 103 11.72 -12.52 6.82
C GLY A 103 11.09 -11.13 6.65
N PRO A 104 10.20 -10.90 5.67
CA PRO A 104 9.60 -9.58 5.44
C PRO A 104 8.82 -9.06 6.63
N GLN A 105 8.07 -9.93 7.32
CA GLN A 105 7.21 -9.48 8.42
C GLN A 105 8.05 -9.01 9.61
N SER A 106 9.12 -9.74 9.96
CA SER A 106 10.03 -9.34 11.04
C SER A 106 10.76 -8.02 10.74
N VAL A 107 11.07 -7.76 9.48
CA VAL A 107 11.72 -6.51 9.05
C VAL A 107 10.72 -5.34 9.03
N LEU A 108 9.47 -5.58 8.63
CA LEU A 108 8.39 -4.60 8.72
C LEU A 108 8.14 -4.12 10.15
N ASP A 109 8.24 -5.03 11.13
CA ASP A 109 8.01 -4.70 12.53
C ASP A 109 9.13 -3.85 13.13
N LYS A 110 10.36 -3.98 12.62
CA LYS A 110 11.53 -3.19 13.03
C LYS A 110 11.67 -1.86 12.28
N GLY A 111 11.15 -1.78 11.07
CA GLY A 111 11.27 -0.59 10.23
C GLY A 111 10.41 0.60 10.70
N LYS A 112 10.74 1.80 10.21
CA LYS A 112 9.99 3.02 10.51
C LYS A 112 8.72 3.06 9.68
N LYS A 113 7.55 2.96 10.32
CA LYS A 113 6.25 3.11 9.66
C LYS A 113 6.06 4.54 9.16
N LEU A 114 5.89 4.69 7.84
CA LEU A 114 5.63 5.97 7.18
C LEU A 114 4.13 6.19 6.97
N HIS A 115 3.38 5.11 6.75
CA HIS A 115 1.93 5.15 6.52
C HIS A 115 1.27 3.85 6.97
N ASN A 116 0.04 3.93 7.47
CA ASN A 116 -0.76 2.78 7.87
C ASN A 116 -2.25 3.06 7.67
N TYR A 117 -2.77 2.77 6.48
CA TYR A 117 -4.19 2.87 6.18
C TYR A 117 -4.59 1.97 5.00
N GLY A 118 -5.17 0.80 5.31
CA GLY A 118 -5.50 -0.24 4.31
C GLY A 118 -4.28 -0.97 3.73
N THR A 119 -3.14 -0.27 3.66
CA THR A 119 -1.81 -0.77 3.33
C THR A 119 -0.82 -0.17 4.33
N THR A 120 0.28 -0.87 4.58
CA THR A 120 1.38 -0.39 5.43
C THR A 120 2.54 0.00 4.53
N VAL A 121 3.11 1.18 4.77
CA VAL A 121 4.35 1.62 4.12
C VAL A 121 5.41 1.77 5.21
N THR A 122 6.49 1.00 5.11
CA THR A 122 7.55 0.96 6.10
C THR A 122 8.89 1.24 5.42
N LEU A 123 9.66 2.16 5.98
CA LEU A 123 11.07 2.35 5.65
C LEU A 123 11.88 1.30 6.42
N ILE A 124 12.49 0.36 5.71
CA ILE A 124 13.19 -0.79 6.30
C ILE A 124 14.71 -0.63 6.29
N ASP A 125 15.23 0.19 5.37
CA ASP A 125 16.61 0.67 5.36
C ASP A 125 16.64 2.12 4.84
N ARG A 126 17.80 2.80 4.93
CA ARG A 126 17.99 4.21 4.52
C ARG A 126 17.34 4.54 3.18
N ASN A 127 17.45 3.63 2.22
CA ASN A 127 16.97 3.83 0.85
C ASN A 127 15.90 2.83 0.40
N VAL A 128 15.39 1.96 1.29
CA VAL A 128 14.44 0.91 0.92
C VAL A 128 13.14 1.05 1.69
N VAL A 129 12.05 1.17 0.94
CA VAL A 129 10.68 1.21 1.44
C VAL A 129 9.96 -0.05 0.97
N VAL A 130 9.12 -0.60 1.83
CA VAL A 130 8.22 -1.70 1.49
C VAL A 130 6.78 -1.26 1.72
N LYS A 131 5.95 -1.46 0.69
CA LYS A 131 4.52 -1.35 0.76
C LYS A 131 3.93 -2.75 0.90
N ALA A 132 3.21 -2.99 1.99
CA ALA A 132 2.59 -4.27 2.31
C ALA A 132 1.07 -4.11 2.40
N GLY A 133 0.34 -5.05 1.80
CA GLY A 133 -1.12 -5.06 1.91
C GLY A 133 -1.74 -6.35 1.39
N CYS A 134 -2.96 -6.62 1.84
CA CYS A 134 -3.72 -7.76 1.35
C CYS A 134 -4.18 -7.52 -0.09
N ASP A 135 -3.94 -8.48 -0.97
CA ASP A 135 -4.34 -8.49 -2.38
C ASP A 135 -3.90 -7.21 -3.12
N LEU A 136 -2.70 -6.69 -2.79
CA LEU A 136 -2.16 -5.49 -3.40
C LEU A 136 -1.93 -5.72 -4.90
N ASP A 137 -2.45 -4.81 -5.73
CA ASP A 137 -2.27 -4.87 -7.18
C ASP A 137 -0.81 -4.55 -7.56
N LEU A 138 -0.24 -5.38 -8.43
CA LEU A 138 1.11 -5.21 -8.97
C LEU A 138 1.15 -4.23 -10.15
N ALA A 139 -0.01 -3.73 -10.61
CA ALA A 139 -0.06 -2.66 -11.61
C ALA A 139 0.76 -1.43 -11.18
N GLU A 140 0.80 -1.11 -9.88
CA GLU A 140 1.63 -0.03 -9.35
C GLU A 140 3.12 -0.25 -9.63
N ALA A 141 3.59 -1.49 -9.46
CA ALA A 141 4.98 -1.86 -9.75
C ALA A 141 5.30 -1.70 -11.25
N LEU A 142 4.41 -2.21 -12.12
CA LEU A 142 4.56 -2.09 -13.57
C LEU A 142 4.51 -0.62 -14.04
N MET A 143 3.65 0.20 -13.44
CA MET A 143 3.59 1.63 -13.73
C MET A 143 4.87 2.35 -13.30
N MET A 144 5.43 2.03 -12.13
CA MET A 144 6.72 2.60 -11.70
C MET A 144 7.84 2.27 -12.69
N ASP A 145 7.91 1.03 -13.14
CA ASP A 145 8.89 0.61 -14.16
C ASP A 145 8.68 1.38 -15.47
N HIS A 146 7.45 1.45 -15.95
CA HIS A 146 7.10 2.14 -17.19
C HIS A 146 7.46 3.63 -17.13
N ILE A 147 7.07 4.33 -16.07
CA ILE A 147 7.40 5.76 -15.90
C ILE A 147 8.93 5.94 -15.81
N SER A 148 9.63 5.07 -15.06
CA SER A 148 11.09 5.17 -14.92
C SER A 148 11.85 5.02 -16.25
N GLN A 149 11.31 4.24 -17.19
CA GLN A 149 11.91 4.05 -18.52
C GLN A 149 11.64 5.21 -19.48
N ASN A 150 10.56 5.96 -19.24
CA ASN A 150 10.08 7.01 -20.15
C ASN A 150 10.31 8.43 -19.61
N THR A 151 10.89 8.58 -18.41
CA THR A 151 11.08 9.89 -17.76
C THR A 151 12.43 9.96 -17.07
N HIS A 152 13.19 11.03 -17.32
CA HIS A 152 14.56 11.20 -16.80
C HIS A 152 14.73 12.38 -15.83
N ASP A 153 13.81 13.36 -15.87
CA ASP A 153 13.99 14.64 -15.17
C ASP A 153 13.27 14.72 -13.81
N ILE A 154 12.62 13.63 -13.39
CA ILE A 154 11.83 13.58 -12.16
C ILE A 154 12.42 12.52 -11.24
N PRO A 155 12.66 12.82 -9.95
CA PRO A 155 13.01 11.78 -8.99
C PRO A 155 11.82 10.83 -8.82
N LEU A 156 12.01 9.57 -9.23
CA LEU A 156 10.99 8.52 -9.20
C LEU A 156 11.41 7.38 -8.27
N LEU A 157 10.40 6.76 -7.65
CA LEU A 157 10.59 5.54 -6.89
C LEU A 157 10.94 4.42 -7.88
N LYS A 158 12.01 3.68 -7.61
CA LYS A 158 12.40 2.51 -8.39
C LYS A 158 11.80 1.28 -7.75
N HIS A 159 11.17 0.42 -8.56
CA HIS A 159 10.72 -0.88 -8.09
C HIS A 159 11.93 -1.80 -7.89
N LEU A 160 12.11 -2.30 -6.66
CA LEU A 160 13.25 -3.12 -6.24
C LEU A 160 12.90 -4.60 -6.05
N GLY A 161 11.66 -4.98 -6.37
CA GLY A 161 11.18 -6.36 -6.33
C GLY A 161 9.85 -6.50 -5.60
N SER A 162 9.19 -7.64 -5.79
CA SER A 162 7.90 -7.91 -5.17
C SER A 162 7.67 -9.39 -4.94
N VAL A 163 6.98 -9.67 -3.84
CA VAL A 163 6.63 -11.03 -3.42
C VAL A 163 5.21 -11.05 -2.90
N THR A 164 4.48 -12.09 -3.26
CA THR A 164 3.16 -12.35 -2.69
C THR A 164 3.23 -13.64 -1.90
N SER A 165 2.84 -13.57 -0.64
CA SER A 165 2.67 -14.72 0.21
C SER A 165 1.23 -14.81 0.70
N GLN A 166 0.59 -15.94 0.39
CA GLN A 166 -0.84 -16.16 0.63
C GLN A 166 -1.67 -15.02 0.02
N ARG A 167 -2.11 -14.06 0.84
CA ARG A 167 -2.83 -12.85 0.41
C ARG A 167 -2.04 -11.57 0.62
N MET A 168 -0.90 -11.61 1.30
CA MET A 168 -0.10 -10.42 1.55
C MET A 168 0.88 -10.21 0.39
N THR A 169 0.79 -9.06 -0.26
CA THR A 169 1.75 -8.63 -1.27
C THR A 169 2.66 -7.59 -0.66
N TYR A 170 3.95 -7.74 -0.93
CA TYR A 170 5.03 -6.83 -0.54
C TYR A 170 5.66 -6.28 -1.80
N ILE A 171 5.62 -4.97 -1.98
CA ILE A 171 6.31 -4.25 -3.07
C ILE A 171 7.44 -3.46 -2.45
N PHE A 172 8.67 -3.79 -2.83
CA PHE A 172 9.88 -3.10 -2.41
C PHE A 172 10.23 -2.02 -3.43
N MET A 173 10.58 -0.85 -2.94
CA MET A 173 10.89 0.30 -3.75
C MET A 173 11.97 1.17 -3.11
N SER A 174 12.65 1.96 -3.93
CA SER A 174 13.61 2.96 -3.41
C SER A 174 12.88 4.03 -2.61
N SER A 175 13.58 4.67 -1.67
CA SER A 175 13.11 5.84 -0.95
C SER A 175 13.55 7.12 -1.64
N ILE A 176 12.67 8.13 -1.73
CA ILE A 176 13.07 9.49 -2.11
C ILE A 176 13.10 10.33 -0.82
N PRO A 177 14.25 10.90 -0.45
CA PRO A 177 14.33 11.75 0.73
C PRO A 177 13.52 13.02 0.51
N GLY A 178 12.68 13.37 1.48
CA GLY A 178 11.87 14.57 1.41
C GLY A 178 10.79 14.61 2.47
N LYS A 179 10.13 15.77 2.56
CA LYS A 179 8.92 15.94 3.36
C LYS A 179 7.73 16.08 2.42
N SER A 180 6.58 15.57 2.85
CA SER A 180 5.33 15.85 2.15
C SER A 180 5.11 17.36 2.09
N LEU A 181 4.69 17.88 0.93
CA LEU A 181 4.32 19.29 0.79
C LEU A 181 3.22 19.71 1.77
N ARG A 182 2.44 18.76 2.31
CA ARG A 182 1.38 19.05 3.30
C ARG A 182 1.88 19.87 4.50
N GLU A 183 3.09 19.59 4.99
CA GLU A 183 3.65 20.25 6.17
C GLU A 183 4.11 21.69 5.90
N PRO A 184 4.98 21.97 4.91
CA PRO A 184 5.43 23.33 4.64
C PRO A 184 4.39 24.16 3.88
N TRP A 185 3.43 23.57 3.16
CA TRP A 185 2.51 24.31 2.29
C TRP A 185 1.82 25.52 2.95
N PRO A 186 1.33 25.44 4.21
CA PRO A 186 0.72 26.59 4.87
C PRO A 186 1.71 27.75 5.09
N THR A 187 2.99 27.45 5.33
CA THR A 187 4.04 28.43 5.67
C THR A 187 4.82 28.93 4.46
N LEU A 188 4.65 28.33 3.28
CA LEU A 188 5.33 28.79 2.07
C LEU A 188 4.81 30.17 1.63
N GLU A 189 5.74 31.02 1.23
CA GLU A 189 5.46 32.32 0.62
C GLU A 189 4.81 32.15 -0.76
N LYS A 190 4.20 33.23 -1.26
CA LYS A 190 3.48 33.22 -2.53
C LYS A 190 4.40 32.85 -3.70
N GLU A 191 5.60 33.39 -3.71
CA GLU A 191 6.64 33.16 -4.71
C GLU A 191 7.06 31.69 -4.73
N GLN A 192 7.22 31.08 -3.55
CA GLN A 192 7.57 29.66 -3.41
C GLN A 192 6.43 28.74 -3.89
N LYS A 193 5.17 29.09 -3.59
CA LYS A 193 3.99 28.36 -4.08
C LYS A 193 3.89 28.44 -5.61
N LEU A 194 4.17 29.59 -6.19
CA LEU A 194 4.20 29.78 -7.65
C LEU A 194 5.31 28.94 -8.30
N ALA A 195 6.51 28.95 -7.73
CA ALA A 195 7.61 28.12 -8.21
C ALA A 195 7.27 26.61 -8.16
N LEU A 196 6.68 26.13 -7.05
CA LEU A 196 6.23 24.74 -6.94
C LEU A 196 5.12 24.40 -7.95
N ARG A 197 4.18 25.31 -8.18
CA ARG A 197 3.14 25.13 -9.21
C ARG A 197 3.77 24.98 -10.59
N ASP A 198 4.75 25.82 -10.92
CA ASP A 198 5.39 25.79 -12.23
C ASP A 198 6.20 24.51 -12.43
N GLN A 199 6.91 24.06 -11.40
CA GLN A 199 7.60 22.75 -11.39
C GLN A 199 6.62 21.58 -11.59
N LEU A 200 5.53 21.53 -10.82
CA LEU A 200 4.50 20.49 -10.97
C LEU A 200 3.85 20.54 -12.35
N SER A 201 3.63 21.74 -12.90
CA SER A 201 3.03 21.92 -14.23
C SER A 201 3.93 21.39 -15.35
N GLN A 202 5.26 21.42 -15.18
CA GLN A 202 6.19 20.81 -16.13
C GLN A 202 6.10 19.28 -16.06
N ILE A 203 6.02 18.72 -14.85
CA ILE A 203 5.90 17.28 -14.62
C ILE A 203 4.63 16.71 -15.27
N PHE A 204 3.48 17.37 -15.13
CA PHE A 204 2.20 16.90 -15.67
C PHE A 204 1.98 17.21 -17.16
N ARG A 205 2.96 17.81 -17.84
CA ARG A 205 2.93 18.03 -19.30
C ARG A 205 3.66 16.96 -20.11
N LEU A 206 4.32 16.02 -19.43
CA LEU A 206 4.84 14.78 -19.99
C LEU A 206 3.68 13.85 -20.38
#